data_AF-A0A183T963-F1
#
_entry.id   AF-A0A183T963-F1
#
_cell.length_a   1.000
_cell.length_b   1.000
_cell.length_c   1.000
_cell.angle_alpha   90.00
_cell.angle_beta   90.00
_cell.angle_gamma   90.00
#
_symmetry.space_group_name_H-M   'P 1'
#
loop_
_entity.id
_entity.type
_entity.pdbx_description
1 polymer ?
#
loop_
_entity_poly.entity_id
_entity_poly.type
_entity_poly.pdbx_seq_one_letter_code
_entity_poly.pdbx_strand_id
1 'polypeptide(L)'
;MQTLRGELHIDDKLFRGMFLERLHTDVQTVLASGSEDFSVSRLAEMADRMTEVQRFQPPSIAQLSTSPLLTPKEQLVTQMAIMTAEMASLTLQLARLTSRRSSSRSPSRHRSCSRRRTADVCWYHTNFGSKAHLCSSLCSLESPQGN
;
A
#
# COMPACT_ATOMS: atom_id res chain seq x y z
N MET A 1 -46.93 6.63 13.54
CA MET A 1 -47.06 7.54 12.38
C MET A 1 -48.26 8.48 12.50
N GLN A 2 -49.47 8.03 12.86
CA GLN A 2 -50.62 8.94 13.09
C GLN A 2 -50.39 9.97 14.20
N THR A 3 -49.58 9.65 15.22
CA THR A 3 -49.23 10.55 16.32
C THR A 3 -48.50 11.82 15.85
N LEU A 4 -47.79 11.79 14.71
CA LEU A 4 -47.09 12.96 14.15
C LEU A 4 -48.06 13.95 13.48
N ARG A 5 -49.22 13.49 13.03
CA ARG A 5 -50.25 14.30 12.36
C ARG A 5 -51.12 15.09 13.34
N GLY A 6 -51.11 14.71 14.63
CA GLY A 6 -51.91 15.37 15.67
C GLY A 6 -51.39 16.75 16.09
N GLU A 7 -50.11 17.03 15.86
CA GLU A 7 -49.43 18.25 16.33
C GLU A 7 -49.13 19.24 15.19
N LEU A 8 -49.01 18.73 13.97
CA LEU A 8 -48.78 19.51 12.76
C LEU A 8 -49.97 19.23 11.83
N HIS A 9 -50.73 20.27 11.50
CA HIS A 9 -51.90 20.20 10.60
C HIS A 9 -51.46 19.98 9.14
N ILE A 10 -50.80 18.84 8.89
CA ILE A 10 -50.21 18.44 7.61
C ILE A 10 -51.33 17.93 6.71
N ASP A 11 -51.38 18.45 5.48
CA ASP A 11 -52.29 17.97 4.43
C ASP A 11 -52.05 16.49 4.12
N ASP A 12 -53.13 15.74 3.88
CA ASP A 12 -53.04 14.27 3.71
C ASP A 12 -52.20 13.86 2.52
N LYS A 13 -52.15 14.69 1.47
CA LYS A 13 -51.31 14.43 0.29
C LYS A 13 -49.83 14.59 0.63
N LEU A 14 -49.48 15.62 1.39
CA LEU A 14 -48.11 15.84 1.86
C LEU A 14 -47.66 14.72 2.80
N PHE A 15 -48.53 14.33 3.74
CA PHE A 15 -48.24 13.26 4.68
C PHE A 15 -48.06 11.91 3.97
N ARG A 16 -48.88 11.63 2.95
CA ARG A 16 -48.72 10.47 2.07
C ARG A 16 -47.37 10.51 1.33
N GLY A 17 -46.99 11.64 0.75
CA GLY A 17 -45.71 11.80 0.06
C GLY A 17 -44.52 11.50 0.97
N MET A 18 -44.48 12.12 2.15
CA MET A 18 -43.44 11.87 3.16
C MET A 18 -43.42 10.41 3.65
N PHE A 19 -44.58 9.77 3.74
CA PHE A 19 -44.66 8.37 4.12
C PHE A 19 -44.00 7.48 3.06
N LEU A 20 -44.34 7.67 1.78
CA LEU A 20 -43.80 6.90 0.67
C LEU A 20 -42.29 7.10 0.49
N GLU A 21 -41.80 8.32 0.69
CA GLU A 21 -40.36 8.66 0.59
C GLU A 21 -39.50 7.94 1.64
N ARG A 22 -40.08 7.53 2.77
CA ARG A 22 -39.36 6.81 3.83
C ARG A 22 -39.35 5.30 3.65
N LEU A 23 -40.00 4.76 2.62
CA LEU A 23 -40.04 3.33 2.33
C LEU A 23 -38.88 2.89 1.43
N HIS A 24 -38.58 1.59 1.45
CA HIS A 24 -37.63 1.01 0.49
C HIS A 24 -38.16 1.18 -0.94
N THR A 25 -37.28 1.42 -1.91
CA THR A 25 -37.62 1.73 -3.31
C THR A 25 -38.59 0.71 -3.92
N ASP A 26 -38.40 -0.58 -3.64
CA ASP A 26 -39.25 -1.66 -4.15
C ASP A 26 -40.69 -1.56 -3.62
N VAL A 27 -40.86 -1.18 -2.35
CA VAL A 27 -42.18 -1.01 -1.74
C VAL A 27 -42.79 0.32 -2.18
N GLN A 28 -41.98 1.39 -2.26
CA GLN A 28 -42.39 2.71 -2.70
C GLN A 28 -42.97 2.67 -4.13
N THR A 29 -42.30 1.99 -5.07
CA THR A 29 -42.76 1.92 -6.48
C THR A 29 -44.15 1.28 -6.60
N VAL A 30 -44.40 0.19 -5.88
CA VAL A 30 -45.71 -0.48 -5.89
C VAL A 30 -46.76 0.40 -5.21
N LEU A 31 -46.47 0.95 -4.04
CA LEU A 31 -47.44 1.76 -3.30
C LEU A 31 -47.72 3.13 -3.94
N ALA A 32 -46.74 3.72 -4.63
CA ALA A 32 -46.91 4.95 -5.39
C ALA A 32 -47.84 4.77 -6.60
N SER A 33 -47.89 3.57 -7.19
CA SER A 33 -48.84 3.23 -8.26
C SER A 33 -50.27 2.94 -7.77
N GLY A 34 -50.48 2.78 -6.47
CA GLY A 34 -51.80 2.51 -5.89
C GLY A 34 -52.70 3.76 -5.85
N SER A 35 -54.02 3.55 -5.68
CA SER A 35 -55.00 4.65 -5.61
C SER A 35 -54.59 5.74 -4.60
N GLU A 36 -54.76 7.01 -4.98
CA GLU A 36 -54.56 8.17 -4.11
C GLU A 36 -55.51 8.17 -2.90
N ASP A 37 -56.61 7.43 -2.96
CA ASP A 37 -57.66 7.38 -1.93
C ASP A 37 -57.27 6.56 -0.70
N PHE A 38 -56.16 5.82 -0.74
CA PHE A 38 -55.71 5.06 0.41
C PHE A 38 -55.24 5.97 1.54
N SER A 39 -55.85 5.82 2.71
CA SER A 39 -55.35 6.43 3.94
C SER A 39 -53.93 5.95 4.25
N VAL A 40 -53.13 6.81 4.89
CA VAL A 40 -51.74 6.47 5.25
C VAL A 40 -51.66 5.25 6.16
N SER A 41 -52.67 5.01 6.99
CA SER A 41 -52.79 3.79 7.80
C SER A 41 -52.85 2.53 6.95
N ARG A 42 -53.63 2.57 5.86
CA ARG A 42 -53.75 1.44 4.94
C ARG A 42 -52.48 1.24 4.11
N LEU A 43 -51.83 2.33 3.70
CA LEU A 43 -50.52 2.27 3.05
C LEU A 43 -49.46 1.64 3.97
N ALA A 44 -49.48 1.98 5.26
CA ALA A 44 -48.58 1.39 6.26
C ALA A 44 -48.81 -0.11 6.43
N GLU A 45 -50.07 -0.54 6.57
CA GLU A 45 -50.40 -1.96 6.65
C GLU A 45 -49.92 -2.74 5.41
N MET A 46 -50.09 -2.18 4.21
CA MET A 46 -49.59 -2.81 2.98
C MET A 46 -48.06 -2.85 2.92
N ALA A 47 -47.39 -1.75 3.31
CA ALA A 47 -45.93 -1.69 3.37
C ALA A 47 -45.36 -2.74 4.33
N ASP A 48 -45.97 -2.92 5.50
CA ASP A 48 -45.56 -3.91 6.51
C ASP A 48 -45.68 -5.33 5.93
N ARG A 49 -46.80 -5.65 5.28
CA ARG A 49 -47.00 -6.96 4.65
C ARG A 49 -46.02 -7.23 3.50
N MET A 50 -45.71 -6.23 2.68
CA MET A 50 -44.72 -6.36 1.61
C MET A 50 -43.30 -6.60 2.17
N THR A 51 -42.96 -5.89 3.24
CA THR A 51 -41.67 -6.03 3.93
C THR A 51 -41.54 -7.41 4.58
N GLU A 52 -42.63 -7.93 5.16
CA GLU A 52 -42.67 -9.28 5.71
C GLU A 52 -42.43 -10.34 4.61
N VAL A 53 -43.08 -10.21 3.46
CA VAL A 53 -42.85 -11.12 2.31
C VAL A 53 -41.41 -11.03 1.81
N GLN A 54 -40.85 -9.83 1.67
CA GLN A 54 -39.46 -9.63 1.26
C GLN A 54 -38.46 -10.29 2.22
N ARG A 55 -38.74 -10.33 3.53
CA ARG A 55 -37.89 -10.99 4.51
C ARG A 55 -37.73 -12.50 4.26
N PHE A 56 -38.74 -13.12 3.66
CA PHE A 56 -38.73 -14.55 3.34
C PHE A 56 -38.28 -14.82 1.90
N GLN A 57 -38.11 -13.80 1.08
CA GLN A 57 -37.53 -13.96 -0.25
C GLN A 57 -36.01 -13.96 -0.15
N PRO A 58 -35.32 -14.95 -0.75
CA PRO A 58 -33.88 -14.84 -0.92
C PRO A 58 -33.58 -13.56 -1.72
N PRO A 59 -32.56 -12.77 -1.35
CA PRO A 59 -32.20 -11.58 -2.10
C PRO A 59 -32.01 -11.97 -3.56
N SER A 60 -32.75 -11.30 -4.45
CA SER A 60 -32.64 -11.54 -5.88
C SER A 60 -31.18 -11.35 -6.28
N ILE A 61 -30.56 -12.42 -6.78
CA ILE A 61 -29.13 -12.49 -7.13
C ILE A 61 -28.76 -11.39 -8.14
N ALA A 62 -29.73 -10.84 -8.86
CA ALA A 62 -29.56 -9.75 -9.82
C ALA A 62 -29.11 -8.41 -9.19
N GLN A 63 -29.48 -8.12 -7.93
CA GLN A 63 -29.15 -6.84 -7.28
C GLN A 63 -27.74 -6.80 -6.64
N LEU A 64 -27.04 -7.94 -6.55
CA LEU A 64 -25.68 -8.00 -5.99
C LEU A 64 -24.59 -7.57 -6.99
N SER A 65 -24.95 -7.14 -8.20
CA SER A 65 -23.99 -6.77 -9.25
C SER A 65 -23.33 -5.39 -9.08
N THR A 66 -23.59 -4.65 -8.00
CA THR A 66 -22.98 -3.33 -7.79
C THR A 66 -21.69 -3.35 -6.96
N SER A 67 -21.20 -4.53 -6.59
CA SER A 67 -19.82 -4.69 -6.10
C SER A 67 -19.22 -5.92 -6.78
N PRO A 68 -18.07 -5.80 -7.46
CA PRO A 68 -17.34 -6.99 -7.86
C PRO A 68 -16.85 -7.64 -6.57
N LEU A 69 -17.66 -8.53 -6.00
CA LEU A 69 -17.20 -9.45 -4.98
C LEU A 69 -16.16 -10.31 -5.70
N LEU A 70 -14.88 -9.93 -5.55
CA LEU A 70 -13.76 -10.65 -6.12
C LEU A 70 -13.98 -12.12 -5.82
N THR A 71 -14.06 -12.92 -6.87
CA THR A 71 -14.24 -14.36 -6.71
C THR A 71 -13.12 -14.87 -5.79
N PRO A 72 -13.34 -15.93 -4.99
CA PRO A 72 -12.30 -16.46 -4.10
C PRO A 72 -10.96 -16.68 -4.81
N LYS A 73 -11.01 -17.00 -6.12
CA LYS A 73 -9.86 -17.10 -7.00
C LYS A 73 -9.13 -15.77 -7.23
N GLU A 74 -9.84 -14.68 -7.53
CA GLU A 74 -9.26 -13.35 -7.74
C GLU A 74 -8.67 -12.78 -6.44
N GLN A 75 -9.33 -13.03 -5.31
CA GLN A 75 -8.81 -12.66 -4.00
C GLN A 75 -7.50 -13.40 -3.69
N LEU A 76 -7.40 -14.69 -4.03
CA LEU A 76 -6.17 -15.47 -3.88
C LEU A 76 -5.06 -14.97 -4.80
N VAL A 77 -5.36 -14.65 -6.07
CA VAL A 77 -4.38 -14.08 -7.00
C VAL A 77 -3.87 -12.73 -6.50
N THR A 78 -4.76 -11.89 -5.98
CA THR A 78 -4.39 -10.58 -5.42
C THR A 78 -3.50 -10.73 -4.19
N GLN A 79 -3.84 -11.65 -3.28
CA GLN A 79 -3.00 -11.93 -2.10
C GLN A 79 -1.61 -12.49 -2.50
N MET A 80 -1.55 -13.38 -3.49
CA MET A 80 -0.27 -13.87 -4.01
C MET A 80 0.57 -12.76 -4.65
N ALA A 81 -0.06 -11.83 -5.38
CA ALA A 81 0.62 -10.66 -5.95
C ALA A 81 1.19 -9.73 -4.86
N ILE A 82 0.43 -9.50 -3.78
CA ILE A 82 0.89 -8.69 -2.65
C ILE A 82 2.07 -9.37 -1.95
N MET A 83 1.94 -10.66 -1.63
CA MET A 83 2.99 -11.40 -0.91
C MET A 83 4.29 -11.50 -1.74
N THR A 84 4.19 -11.64 -3.06
CA THR A 84 5.37 -11.64 -3.94
C THR A 84 6.03 -10.26 -4.02
N ALA A 85 5.27 -9.17 -4.02
CA ALA A 85 5.80 -7.81 -3.95
C ALA A 85 6.51 -7.54 -2.61
N GLU A 86 5.95 -8.00 -1.50
CA GLU A 86 6.58 -7.91 -0.18
C GLU A 86 7.89 -8.69 -0.11
N MET A 87 7.92 -9.93 -0.63
CA MET A 87 9.15 -10.71 -0.73
C MET A 87 10.21 -10.01 -1.61
N ALA A 88 9.82 -9.39 -2.73
CA ALA A 88 10.73 -8.61 -3.57
C ALA A 88 11.30 -7.38 -2.81
N SER A 89 10.47 -6.69 -2.02
CA SER A 89 10.91 -5.58 -1.18
C SER A 89 11.89 -6.01 -0.09
N LEU A 90 11.59 -7.11 0.62
CA LEU A 90 12.44 -7.64 1.67
C LEU A 90 13.80 -8.11 1.13
N THR A 91 13.81 -8.82 0.00
CA THR A 91 15.05 -9.26 -0.66
C THR A 91 15.92 -8.07 -1.08
N LEU A 92 15.32 -6.99 -1.59
CA LEU A 92 16.02 -5.75 -1.91
C LEU A 92 16.62 -5.09 -0.65
N GLN A 93 15.87 -5.05 0.46
CA GLN A 93 16.36 -4.50 1.73
C GLN A 93 17.55 -5.31 2.27
N LEU A 94 17.46 -6.64 2.23
CA LEU A 94 18.55 -7.52 2.63
C LEU A 94 19.80 -7.30 1.76
N ALA A 95 19.66 -7.18 0.45
CA ALA A 95 20.76 -6.89 -0.46
C ALA A 95 21.45 -5.54 -0.14
N ARG A 96 20.66 -4.51 0.24
CA ARG A 96 21.20 -3.22 0.67
C ARG A 96 21.96 -3.30 2.00
N LEU A 97 21.44 -4.07 2.96
CA LEU A 97 22.10 -4.26 4.25
C LEU A 97 23.41 -5.04 4.12
N THR A 98 23.45 -6.10 3.29
CA THR A 98 24.67 -6.87 3.03
C THR A 98 25.72 -6.05 2.28
N SER A 99 25.31 -5.24 1.30
CA SER A 99 26.19 -4.31 0.58
C SER A 99 26.81 -3.24 1.48
N ARG A 100 26.05 -2.68 2.44
CA ARG A 100 26.61 -1.73 3.41
C ARG A 100 27.63 -2.38 4.35
N ARG A 101 27.44 -3.65 4.69
CA ARG A 101 28.38 -4.42 5.53
C ARG A 101 29.68 -4.78 4.80
N SER A 102 29.63 -4.95 3.47
CA SER A 102 30.84 -5.13 2.66
C SER A 102 31.55 -3.81 2.37
N SER A 103 30.84 -2.69 2.26
CA SER A 103 31.45 -1.36 2.07
C SER A 103 32.09 -0.77 3.34
N SER A 104 31.63 -1.12 4.54
CA SER A 104 32.23 -0.67 5.80
C SER A 104 33.53 -1.40 6.15
N ARG A 105 33.78 -2.55 5.51
CA ARG A 105 35.13 -3.08 5.36
C ARG A 105 35.80 -2.32 4.23
N SER A 106 36.24 -1.09 4.51
CA SER A 106 37.34 -0.53 3.74
C SER A 106 38.37 -1.64 3.58
N PRO A 107 38.80 -2.00 2.35
CA PRO A 107 39.98 -2.84 2.21
C PRO A 107 41.04 -2.11 3.03
N SER A 108 41.45 -2.71 4.16
CA SER A 108 42.59 -2.18 4.88
C SER A 108 43.63 -2.02 3.80
N ARG A 109 44.12 -0.79 3.60
CA ARG A 109 45.21 -0.55 2.65
C ARG A 109 46.23 -1.59 3.02
N HIS A 110 46.31 -2.64 2.22
CA HIS A 110 47.22 -3.73 2.45
C HIS A 110 48.54 -3.08 2.10
N ARG A 111 49.13 -2.42 3.10
CA ARG A 111 50.51 -1.96 3.04
C ARG A 111 51.23 -3.22 2.63
N SER A 112 51.72 -3.24 1.40
CA SER A 112 52.41 -4.38 0.82
C SER A 112 53.63 -4.63 1.70
N CYS A 113 53.45 -5.42 2.76
CA CYS A 113 54.45 -5.70 3.79
C CYS A 113 55.40 -6.80 3.31
N SER A 114 55.54 -6.96 1.99
CA SER A 114 56.39 -7.95 1.34
C SER A 114 57.53 -7.33 0.54
N ARG A 115 57.65 -5.98 0.47
CA ARG A 115 58.93 -5.41 0.06
C ARG A 115 59.88 -5.54 1.24
N ARG A 116 60.68 -6.61 1.23
CA ARG A 116 61.87 -6.79 2.08
C ARG A 116 62.55 -5.43 2.16
N ARG A 117 62.60 -4.83 3.34
CA ARG A 117 63.46 -3.68 3.59
C ARG A 117 64.88 -4.21 3.46
N THR A 118 65.47 -4.10 2.28
CA THR A 118 66.93 -4.11 2.15
C THR A 118 67.38 -2.94 3.01
N ALA A 119 68.11 -3.24 4.09
CA ALA A 119 68.54 -2.26 5.11
C ALA A 119 69.38 -1.11 4.50
N ASP A 120 69.76 -1.27 3.24
CA ASP A 120 70.74 -0.50 2.50
C ASP A 120 70.07 0.52 1.55
N VAL A 121 68.73 0.56 1.51
CA VAL A 121 67.95 1.44 0.63
C VAL A 121 67.01 2.35 1.42
N CYS A 122 67.14 3.66 1.22
CA CYS A 122 66.35 4.66 1.95
C CYS A 122 64.86 4.63 1.56
N TRP A 123 64.02 5.24 2.42
CA TRP A 123 62.58 5.31 2.18
C TRP A 123 62.22 5.94 0.83
N TYR A 124 62.96 6.97 0.40
CA TYR A 124 62.74 7.65 -0.87
C TYR A 124 63.00 6.72 -2.07
N HIS A 125 64.13 6.03 -2.10
CA HIS A 125 64.42 5.05 -3.16
C HIS A 125 63.49 3.82 -3.11
N THR A 126 62.98 3.44 -1.95
CA THR A 126 61.98 2.36 -1.82
C THR A 126 60.64 2.70 -2.46
N ASN A 127 60.25 3.98 -2.43
CA ASN A 127 58.96 4.45 -2.93
C ASN A 127 59.03 4.99 -4.37
N PHE A 128 60.13 5.64 -4.73
CA PHE A 128 60.30 6.35 -6.01
C PHE A 128 61.35 5.73 -6.94
N GLY A 129 62.13 4.74 -6.47
CA GLY A 129 63.22 4.13 -7.25
C GLY A 129 64.27 5.16 -7.67
N SER A 130 64.90 4.96 -8.83
CA SER A 130 65.92 5.87 -9.39
C SER A 130 65.42 7.30 -9.70
N LYS A 131 64.12 7.56 -9.58
CA LYS A 131 63.51 8.89 -9.72
C LYS A 131 63.44 9.65 -8.40
N ALA A 132 64.06 9.15 -7.33
CA ALA A 132 64.12 9.85 -6.06
C ALA A 132 65.01 11.10 -6.17
N HIS A 133 64.44 12.27 -5.88
CA HIS A 133 65.17 13.54 -5.86
C HIS A 133 65.90 13.80 -4.53
N LEU A 134 65.61 13.01 -3.50
CA LEU A 134 66.25 13.08 -2.19
C LEU A 134 66.73 11.70 -1.79
N CYS A 135 67.93 11.65 -1.20
CA CYS A 135 68.54 10.44 -0.69
C CYS A 135 69.11 10.68 0.72
N SER A 136 69.01 9.67 1.58
CA SER A 136 69.63 9.71 2.91
C SER A 136 71.12 9.35 2.81
N SER A 137 71.95 9.95 3.67
CA SER A 137 73.41 9.81 3.66
C SER A 137 73.97 8.38 3.74
N LEU A 138 73.20 7.43 4.29
CA LEU A 138 73.60 6.03 4.44
C LEU A 138 72.94 5.09 3.42
N CYS A 139 72.45 5.61 2.30
CA CYS A 139 71.83 4.79 1.25
C CYS A 139 72.90 4.28 0.28
N SER A 140 72.84 3.00 -0.06
CA SER A 140 73.77 2.37 -1.02
C SER A 140 73.44 2.65 -2.50
N LEU A 141 72.37 3.42 -2.78
CA LEU A 141 72.03 3.89 -4.12
C LEU A 141 72.39 5.38 -4.19
N GLU A 142 73.48 5.69 -4.90
CA GLU A 142 73.83 7.07 -5.23
C GLU A 142 72.74 7.66 -6.13
N SER A 143 72.24 8.85 -5.77
CA SER A 143 71.27 9.57 -6.59
C SER A 143 71.92 9.92 -7.93
N PRO A 144 71.16 9.86 -9.05
CA PRO A 144 71.65 10.45 -10.30
C PRO A 144 71.89 11.94 -10.06
N GLN A 145 73.16 12.35 -10.13
CA GLN A 145 73.54 13.76 -10.11
C GLN A 145 72.90 14.40 -11.33
N GLY A 146 71.90 15.26 -11.10
CA GLY A 146 71.18 15.95 -12.16
C GLY A 146 72.12 16.91 -12.88
N ASN A 147 72.14 16.81 -14.22
CA ASN A 147 72.42 17.94 -15.10
C ASN A 147 71.08 18.57 -15.51
#